data_AF-A0A2V7TNB6-F1
#
_entry.id   AF-A0A2V7TNB6-F1
#
_cell.length_a   1.000
_cell.length_b   1.000
_cell.length_c   1.000
_cell.angle_alpha   90.00
_cell.angle_beta   90.00
_cell.angle_gamma   90.00
#
_symmetry.space_group_name_H-M   'P 1'
#
loop_
_entity.id
_entity.type
_entity.pdbx_description
1 polymer ?
#
loop_
_entity_poly.entity_id
_entity_poly.type
_entity_poly.pdbx_seq_one_letter_code
_entity_poly.pdbx_strand_id
1 'polypeptide(L)'
;MVQRPARHDESELAEAIRSGARRRSEQAFGEYYQGRHASCALGAAYDGLYRLPEEVGQLHPKRLDRLWECLEGTIRTCPEGCRKRLILAAMIIHLNDDHRWDRERIAAWVAGSGQREPKPESSTPR
;
A
#
# COMPACT_ATOMS: atom_id res chain seq x y z
N MET A 1 24.31 -4.84 6.42
CA MET A 1 23.14 -4.30 7.14
C MET A 1 22.79 -2.94 6.55
N VAL A 2 21.84 -2.88 5.60
CA VAL A 2 21.28 -1.62 5.10
C VAL A 2 19.76 -1.83 4.95
N GLN A 3 19.02 -1.63 6.04
CA GLN A 3 17.55 -1.77 6.09
C GLN A 3 16.84 -0.44 6.46
N ARG A 4 17.56 0.68 6.56
CA ARG A 4 17.03 1.96 7.05
C ARG A 4 16.28 2.83 6.02
N PRO A 5 16.63 2.88 4.71
CA PRO A 5 15.91 3.74 3.76
C PRO A 5 14.52 3.19 3.40
N ALA A 6 14.42 1.87 3.15
CA ALA A 6 13.17 1.25 2.68
C ALA A 6 12.02 1.39 3.69
N ARG A 7 12.28 1.30 5.00
CA ARG A 7 11.24 1.46 6.03
C ARG A 7 10.72 2.90 6.15
N HIS A 8 11.57 3.90 5.83
CA HIS A 8 11.14 5.29 5.83
C HIS A 8 10.18 5.55 4.67
N ASP A 9 10.57 5.12 3.48
CA ASP A 9 9.79 5.27 2.25
C ASP A 9 8.43 4.54 2.33
N GLU A 10 8.41 3.31 2.89
CA GLU A 10 7.17 2.59 3.17
C GLU A 10 6.27 3.32 4.19
N SER A 11 6.86 3.99 5.18
CA SER A 11 6.10 4.76 6.18
C SER A 11 5.45 5.99 5.55
N GLU A 12 6.18 6.73 4.70
CA GLU A 12 5.66 7.87 3.94
C GLU A 12 4.55 7.44 2.97
N LEU A 13 4.73 6.32 2.27
CA LEU A 13 3.69 5.74 1.42
C LEU A 13 2.43 5.41 2.24
N ALA A 14 2.58 4.78 3.40
CA ALA A 14 1.47 4.44 4.26
C ALA A 14 0.73 5.69 4.78
N GLU A 15 1.45 6.76 5.10
CA GLU A 15 0.85 8.05 5.49
C GLU A 15 0.09 8.70 4.33
N ALA A 16 0.64 8.66 3.13
CA ALA A 16 -0.02 9.15 1.93
C ALA A 16 -1.33 8.40 1.66
N ILE A 17 -1.33 7.06 1.77
CA ILE A 17 -2.54 6.24 1.64
C ILE A 17 -3.60 6.69 2.66
N ARG A 18 -3.23 6.81 3.94
CA ARG A 18 -4.16 7.27 5.00
C ARG A 18 -4.70 8.68 4.73
N SER A 19 -3.84 9.58 4.25
CA SER A 19 -4.22 10.95 3.92
C SER A 19 -5.25 10.99 2.79
N GLY A 20 -5.00 10.26 1.70
CA GLY A 20 -5.94 10.17 0.60
C GLY A 20 -7.23 9.45 0.95
N ALA A 21 -7.18 8.40 1.76
CA ALA A 21 -8.38 7.68 2.20
C ALA A 21 -9.34 8.57 3.01
N ARG A 22 -8.80 9.48 3.83
CA ARG A 22 -9.61 10.49 4.54
C ARG A 22 -10.29 11.50 3.59
N ARG A 23 -9.65 11.82 2.46
CA ARG A 23 -10.19 12.77 1.47
C ARG A 23 -11.17 12.12 0.50
N ARG A 24 -10.92 10.86 0.15
CA ARG A 24 -11.75 10.01 -0.69
C ARG A 24 -12.36 8.95 0.19
N SER A 25 -13.45 9.24 0.89
CA SER A 25 -14.02 8.35 1.92
C SER A 25 -14.44 6.98 1.39
N GLU A 26 -14.66 6.82 0.08
CA GLU A 26 -15.12 5.58 -0.53
C GLU A 26 -13.96 4.76 -1.11
N GLN A 27 -14.11 3.43 -1.10
CA GLN A 27 -13.14 2.51 -1.66
C GLN A 27 -13.44 2.26 -3.15
N ALA A 28 -12.43 2.33 -4.01
CA ALA A 28 -12.54 1.87 -5.41
C ALA A 28 -11.81 0.54 -5.62
N PHE A 29 -12.32 -0.26 -6.56
CA PHE A 29 -11.77 -1.57 -6.94
C PHE A 29 -11.62 -1.65 -8.46
N GLY A 30 -10.48 -2.15 -8.93
CA GLY A 30 -10.17 -2.26 -10.37
C GLY A 30 -9.83 -0.95 -11.08
N GLU A 31 -9.96 0.19 -10.41
CA GLU A 31 -9.61 1.51 -10.91
C GLU A 31 -9.01 2.41 -9.82
N TYR A 32 -8.23 3.41 -10.20
CA TYR A 32 -7.57 4.32 -9.24
C TYR A 32 -8.55 5.25 -8.54
N TYR A 33 -9.53 5.75 -9.29
CA TYR A 33 -10.54 6.69 -8.82
C TYR A 33 -11.88 6.31 -9.43
N GLN A 34 -12.95 6.42 -8.65
CA GLN A 34 -14.32 6.24 -9.13
C GLN A 34 -15.18 7.38 -8.60
N GLY A 35 -15.80 8.14 -9.51
CA GLY A 35 -16.56 9.33 -9.14
C GLY A 35 -15.73 10.37 -8.36
N ARG A 36 -16.38 11.05 -7.41
CA ARG A 36 -15.78 12.16 -6.64
C ARG A 36 -15.15 11.74 -5.32
N HIS A 37 -15.55 10.61 -4.75
CA HIS A 37 -15.18 10.27 -3.38
C HIS A 37 -14.49 8.92 -3.24
N ALA A 38 -14.36 8.14 -4.32
CA ALA A 38 -13.75 6.82 -4.24
C ALA A 38 -12.35 6.78 -4.85
N SER A 39 -11.44 6.05 -4.19
CA SER A 39 -10.14 5.68 -4.74
C SER A 39 -9.65 4.35 -4.20
N CYS A 40 -8.77 3.67 -4.96
CA CYS A 40 -8.05 2.51 -4.45
C CYS A 40 -6.87 2.94 -3.57
N ALA A 41 -6.11 2.01 -3.00
CA ALA A 41 -4.97 2.34 -2.16
C ALA A 41 -3.87 3.17 -2.85
N LEU A 42 -3.50 2.85 -4.08
CA LEU A 42 -2.50 3.66 -4.81
C LEU A 42 -3.06 5.02 -5.26
N GLY A 43 -4.35 5.09 -5.60
CA GLY A 43 -5.04 6.35 -5.89
C GLY A 43 -5.08 7.24 -4.66
N ALA A 44 -5.37 6.66 -3.49
CA ALA A 44 -5.29 7.35 -2.21
C ALA A 44 -3.87 7.84 -1.88
N ALA A 45 -2.83 7.03 -2.13
CA ALA A 45 -1.44 7.48 -1.95
C ALA A 45 -1.16 8.74 -2.79
N TYR A 46 -1.50 8.70 -4.08
CA TYR A 46 -1.26 9.80 -4.99
C TYR A 46 -2.06 11.06 -4.59
N ASP A 47 -3.34 10.90 -4.23
CA ASP A 47 -4.19 12.00 -3.78
C ASP A 47 -3.78 12.57 -2.42
N GLY A 48 -3.27 11.72 -1.53
CA GLY A 48 -2.74 12.11 -0.23
C GLY A 48 -1.49 12.98 -0.35
N LEU A 49 -0.67 12.74 -1.38
CA LEU A 49 0.53 13.53 -1.68
C LEU A 49 0.20 14.83 -2.43
N TYR A 50 -0.56 14.75 -3.52
CA TYR A 50 -0.78 15.89 -4.42
C TYR A 50 -2.00 16.74 -4.10
N ARG A 51 -2.92 16.26 -3.26
CA ARG A 51 -4.19 16.91 -2.94
C ARG A 51 -4.99 17.29 -4.18
N LEU A 52 -5.37 16.29 -4.97
CA LEU A 52 -6.06 16.49 -6.24
C LEU A 52 -7.43 17.18 -6.04
N PRO A 53 -7.95 17.88 -7.05
CA PRO A 53 -9.31 18.43 -7.03
C PRO A 53 -10.36 17.32 -6.83
N GLU A 54 -11.55 17.68 -6.35
CA GLU A 54 -12.63 16.70 -6.11
C GLU A 54 -13.04 15.94 -7.37
N GLU A 55 -13.03 16.60 -8.53
CA GLU A 55 -13.25 15.94 -9.81
C GLU A 55 -11.92 15.74 -10.53
N VAL A 56 -11.50 14.48 -10.64
CA VAL A 56 -10.23 14.10 -11.27
C VAL A 56 -10.40 13.51 -12.67
N GLY A 57 -11.64 13.14 -13.04
CA GLY A 57 -11.91 12.40 -14.27
C GLY A 57 -11.16 11.06 -14.31
N GLN A 58 -10.66 10.68 -15.48
CA GLN A 58 -9.88 9.44 -15.69
C GLN A 58 -8.37 9.65 -15.42
N LEU A 59 -8.02 10.27 -14.30
CA LEU A 59 -6.61 10.44 -13.95
C LEU A 59 -5.99 9.07 -13.63
N HIS A 60 -4.90 8.77 -14.33
CA HIS A 60 -4.04 7.64 -14.00
C HIS A 60 -2.78 8.18 -13.31
N PRO A 61 -2.53 7.84 -12.04
CA PRO A 61 -1.27 8.19 -11.37
C PRO A 61 -0.08 7.76 -12.21
N LYS A 62 0.76 8.72 -12.58
CA LYS A 62 1.98 8.46 -13.36
C LYS A 62 3.17 8.50 -12.43
N ARG A 63 4.13 7.61 -12.69
CA ARG A 63 5.46 7.62 -12.07
C ARG A 63 5.45 7.49 -10.55
N LEU A 64 4.56 6.66 -10.00
CA LEU A 64 4.51 6.36 -8.57
C LEU A 64 5.85 5.82 -8.05
N ASP A 65 6.57 5.07 -8.89
CA ASP A 65 7.94 4.56 -8.66
C ASP A 65 8.97 5.67 -8.33
N ARG A 66 8.78 6.88 -8.86
CA ARG A 66 9.66 8.03 -8.57
C ARG A 66 9.34 8.72 -7.26
N LEU A 67 8.15 8.49 -6.73
CA LEU A 67 7.68 9.11 -5.49
C LEU A 67 8.01 8.22 -4.30
N TRP A 68 7.89 6.91 -4.49
CA TRP A 68 8.23 5.89 -3.49
C TRP A 68 8.98 4.75 -4.17
N GLU A 69 10.29 4.67 -3.95
CA GLU A 69 11.16 3.64 -4.53
C GLU A 69 10.75 2.22 -4.08
N CYS A 70 10.19 2.09 -2.87
CA CYS A 70 9.74 0.83 -2.27
C CYS A 70 8.64 0.14 -3.10
N LEU A 71 7.90 0.88 -3.93
CA LEU A 71 6.83 0.33 -4.78
C LEU A 71 7.35 -0.73 -5.76
N GLU A 72 8.54 -0.51 -6.31
CA GLU A 72 9.23 -1.44 -7.24
C GLU A 72 10.39 -2.18 -6.53
N GLY A 73 11.02 -1.53 -5.54
CA GLY A 73 12.20 -2.06 -4.84
C GLY A 73 11.90 -3.11 -3.77
N THR A 74 10.65 -3.21 -3.29
CA THR A 74 10.28 -4.16 -2.25
C THR A 74 9.43 -5.29 -2.82
N ILE A 75 9.82 -6.54 -2.57
CA ILE A 75 9.04 -7.74 -2.89
C ILE A 75 8.47 -8.35 -1.61
N ARG A 76 7.15 -8.60 -1.58
CA ARG A 76 6.46 -9.25 -0.44
C ARG A 76 5.64 -10.46 -0.89
N THR A 77 5.40 -11.36 0.06
CA THR A 77 4.44 -12.46 -0.10
C THR A 77 3.07 -12.00 0.37
N CYS A 78 2.01 -12.49 -0.28
CA CYS A 78 0.65 -12.15 0.11
C CYS A 78 0.37 -12.62 1.55
N PRO A 79 -0.13 -11.73 2.44
CA PRO A 79 -0.42 -12.06 3.84
C PRO A 79 -1.66 -12.96 4.03
N GLU A 80 -2.50 -13.15 3.02
CA GLU A 80 -3.76 -13.92 3.10
C GLU A 80 -3.59 -15.40 2.68
N GLY A 81 -2.35 -15.90 2.59
CA GLY A 81 -2.07 -17.31 2.28
C GLY A 81 -2.08 -17.65 0.77
N CYS A 82 -2.24 -16.65 -0.10
CA CYS A 82 -1.99 -16.82 -1.52
C CYS A 82 -0.51 -17.15 -1.79
N ARG A 83 -0.23 -17.93 -2.83
CA ARG A 83 1.15 -18.21 -3.28
C ARG A 83 1.82 -17.06 -4.04
N LYS A 84 1.18 -15.89 -4.10
CA LYS A 84 1.66 -14.71 -4.83
C LYS A 84 2.81 -14.05 -4.06
N ARG A 85 3.92 -13.82 -4.77
CA ARG A 85 5.07 -13.03 -4.32
C ARG A 85 5.33 -11.95 -5.36
N LEU A 86 5.08 -10.70 -5.01
CA LEU A 86 4.99 -9.57 -5.95
C LEU A 86 5.78 -8.38 -5.42
N ILE A 87 6.13 -7.46 -6.32
CA ILE A 87 6.55 -6.10 -5.94
C ILE A 87 5.45 -5.40 -5.14
N LEU A 88 5.82 -4.43 -4.31
CA LEU A 88 4.91 -3.80 -3.36
C LEU A 88 3.73 -3.10 -4.07
N ALA A 89 3.95 -2.43 -5.20
CA ALA A 89 2.88 -1.82 -5.99
C ALA A 89 1.81 -2.85 -6.40
N ALA A 90 2.24 -3.95 -7.01
CA ALA A 90 1.35 -5.02 -7.43
C ALA A 90 0.71 -5.75 -6.24
N MET A 91 1.41 -5.86 -5.12
CA MET A 91 0.87 -6.44 -3.88
C MET A 91 -0.22 -5.55 -3.29
N ILE A 92 -0.06 -4.23 -3.30
CA ILE A 92 -1.08 -3.28 -2.85
C ILE A 92 -2.34 -3.41 -3.71
N ILE A 93 -2.20 -3.45 -5.04
CA ILE A 93 -3.32 -3.65 -5.98
C ILE A 93 -4.00 -5.01 -5.70
N HIS A 94 -3.21 -6.07 -5.55
CA HIS A 94 -3.73 -7.40 -5.25
C HIS A 94 -4.54 -7.43 -3.94
N LEU A 95 -4.04 -6.81 -2.87
CA LEU A 95 -4.75 -6.75 -1.59
C LEU A 95 -6.02 -5.90 -1.67
N ASN A 96 -5.98 -4.82 -2.45
CA ASN A 96 -7.13 -3.96 -2.72
C ASN A 96 -8.22 -4.73 -3.47
N ASP A 97 -7.89 -5.36 -4.59
CA ASP A 97 -8.89 -5.87 -5.52
C ASP A 97 -9.31 -7.31 -5.23
N ASP A 98 -8.34 -8.21 -4.99
CA ASP A 98 -8.63 -9.64 -4.80
C ASP A 98 -9.04 -9.95 -3.36
N HIS A 99 -8.42 -9.28 -2.38
CA HIS A 99 -8.69 -9.50 -0.95
C HIS A 99 -9.58 -8.44 -0.32
N ARG A 100 -9.95 -7.40 -1.07
CA ARG A 100 -10.85 -6.31 -0.63
C ARG A 100 -10.44 -5.71 0.72
N TRP A 101 -9.14 -5.62 0.99
CA TRP A 101 -8.66 -4.88 2.14
C TRP A 101 -9.01 -3.39 1.96
N ASP A 102 -9.48 -2.77 3.03
CA ASP A 102 -9.60 -1.32 3.06
C ASP A 102 -8.21 -0.65 3.04
N ARG A 103 -8.21 0.64 2.69
CA ARG A 103 -6.98 1.42 2.53
C ARG A 103 -6.21 1.58 3.83
N GLU A 104 -6.89 1.69 4.95
CA GLU A 104 -6.32 1.81 6.28
C GLU A 104 -5.55 0.55 6.68
N ARG A 105 -6.12 -0.63 6.43
CA ARG A 105 -5.50 -1.94 6.65
C ARG A 105 -4.30 -2.13 5.74
N ILE A 106 -4.41 -1.76 4.46
CA ILE A 106 -3.27 -1.77 3.52
C ILE A 106 -2.17 -0.85 4.04
N ALA A 107 -2.48 0.38 4.46
CA ALA A 107 -1.49 1.32 4.98
C ALA A 107 -0.79 0.81 6.25
N ALA A 108 -1.53 0.20 7.17
CA ALA A 108 -0.95 -0.42 8.37
C ALA A 108 0.01 -1.57 8.01
N TRP A 109 -0.36 -2.39 7.04
CA TRP A 109 0.50 -3.48 6.58
C TRP A 109 1.74 -2.99 5.81
N VAL A 110 1.60 -1.95 4.98
CA VAL A 110 2.72 -1.29 4.29
C VAL A 110 3.73 -0.77 5.30
N ALA A 111 3.27 -0.06 6.34
CA ALA A 111 4.10 0.46 7.44
C ALA A 111 4.75 -0.65 8.32
N GLY A 112 4.47 -1.92 8.05
CA GLY A 112 5.05 -3.05 8.80
C GLY A 112 4.31 -3.39 10.09
N SER A 113 3.18 -2.75 10.39
CA SER A 113 2.38 -3.00 11.59
C SER A 113 1.68 -4.37 11.60
N GLY A 114 1.78 -5.14 10.50
CA GLY A 114 1.22 -6.48 10.35
C GLY A 114 2.25 -7.61 10.19
N GLN A 115 3.56 -7.33 10.23
CA GLN A 115 4.58 -8.38 10.19
C GLN A 115 4.91 -8.81 11.63
N ARG A 116 4.22 -9.84 12.11
CA ARG A 116 4.68 -10.59 13.29
C ARG A 116 6.04 -11.18 12.94
N GLU A 117 7.06 -10.85 13.73
CA GLU A 117 8.39 -11.46 13.63
C GLU A 117 8.28 -13.00 13.60
N PRO A 118 9.17 -13.70 12.88
CA PRO A 118 9.25 -15.14 13.02
C PRO A 118 9.49 -15.48 14.50
N LYS A 119 8.61 -16.33 15.05
CA LYS A 119 8.74 -16.85 16.42
C LYS A 119 10.17 -17.40 16.57
N PRO A 120 10.97 -16.98 17.57
CA PRO A 120 12.28 -17.57 17.78
C PRO A 120 12.10 -19.07 17.96
N GLU A 121 12.77 -19.85 17.13
CA GLU A 121 12.83 -21.30 17.25
C GLU A 121 13.28 -21.61 18.68
N SER A 122 12.44 -22.38 19.37
CA SER A 122 12.71 -22.87 20.70
C SER A 122 14.00 -23.69 20.66
N SER A 123 15.08 -23.11 21.13
CA SER A 123 16.30 -23.81 21.52
C SER A 123 15.88 -24.98 22.41
N THR A 124 15.99 -26.20 21.90
CA THR A 124 15.86 -27.40 22.72
C THR A 124 17.19 -27.58 23.45
N PRO A 125 17.26 -27.52 24.79
CA PRO A 125 18.46 -27.86 25.51
C PRO A 125 18.40 -29.32 25.94
N ARG A 126 19.22 -30.16 25.30
CA ARG A 126 20.09 -31.23 25.85
C ARG A 126 20.33 -32.34 24.84
#